data_AF-A0A811VB03-F1
#
_entry.id   AF-A0A811VB03-F1
#
_cell.length_a   1.000
_cell.length_b   1.000
_cell.length_c   1.000
_cell.angle_alpha   90.00
_cell.angle_beta   90.00
_cell.angle_gamma   90.00
#
_symmetry.space_group_name_H-M   'P 1'
#
loop_
_entity.id
_entity.type
_entity.pdbx_description
1 polymer ?
#
loop_
_entity_poly.entity_id
_entity_poly.type
_entity_poly.pdbx_seq_one_letter_code
_entity_poly.pdbx_strand_id
1 'polypeptide(L)'
;MLKITRIELELLSDENIHNFILSGIRGGIVQCCKRHSIANNKYLSDYNVTKLSHYLIYLGVNNLYGYAMSQYTPHNNFECIKNVKEFNVFSIPEDSLVGYILEVDLDYPIAIHNTHNDFPFCFENKKVGSMKHIKLIGDLTSKIKYIIHYKNLQQCIKHGLILRKIYRILKFNQSYWLKKYTDLNNYHRTIAANKFEENFFKLLNNAVYGKTMENVDKRINVKLEQDWENTNIGGRRRRGRKK
;
A
#
# COMPACT_ATOMS: atom_id res chain seq x y z
N MET A 1 8.32 -20.04 -3.45
CA MET A 1 8.15 -19.34 -2.16
C MET A 1 7.73 -20.31 -1.05
N LEU A 2 6.50 -20.83 -1.01
CA LEU A 2 6.02 -21.68 0.11
C LEU A 2 6.89 -22.91 0.38
N LYS A 3 7.35 -23.60 -0.67
CA LYS A 3 8.29 -24.74 -0.55
C LYS A 3 9.61 -24.38 0.17
N ILE A 4 10.08 -23.15 0.02
CA ILE A 4 11.36 -22.67 0.57
C ILE A 4 11.20 -22.22 2.02
N THR A 5 10.11 -21.49 2.28
CA THR A 5 9.80 -20.92 3.59
C THR A 5 9.18 -21.94 4.54
N ARG A 6 8.48 -22.96 4.00
CA ARG A 6 7.69 -23.95 4.74
C ARG A 6 6.66 -23.32 5.69
N ILE A 7 6.26 -22.08 5.39
CA ILE A 7 5.26 -21.37 6.18
C ILE A 7 3.88 -21.95 5.88
N GLU A 8 3.04 -22.01 6.92
CA GLU A 8 1.61 -22.26 6.79
C GLU A 8 0.89 -20.92 6.91
N LEU A 9 0.14 -20.55 5.87
CA LEU A 9 -0.63 -19.31 5.83
C LEU A 9 -2.08 -19.62 6.18
N GLU A 10 -2.65 -18.85 7.08
CA GLU A 10 -4.08 -18.91 7.37
C GLU A 10 -4.88 -18.33 6.22
N LEU A 11 -5.97 -19.01 5.87
CA LEU A 11 -6.95 -18.49 4.91
C LEU A 11 -7.90 -17.52 5.61
N LEU A 12 -7.92 -16.26 5.16
CA LEU A 12 -8.89 -15.26 5.62
C LEU A 12 -10.30 -15.64 5.16
N SER A 13 -11.10 -16.15 6.10
CA SER A 13 -12.48 -16.59 5.84
C SER A 13 -13.52 -15.53 6.27
N ASP A 14 -13.14 -14.60 7.14
CA ASP A 14 -14.00 -13.49 7.56
C ASP A 14 -13.97 -12.36 6.52
N GLU A 15 -15.12 -12.12 5.88
CA GLU A 15 -15.30 -11.06 4.88
C GLU A 15 -15.00 -9.66 5.44
N ASN A 16 -15.30 -9.41 6.72
CA ASN A 16 -15.03 -8.11 7.34
C ASN A 16 -13.52 -7.86 7.47
N ILE A 17 -12.75 -8.88 7.85
CA ILE A 17 -11.29 -8.80 7.92
C ILE A 17 -10.71 -8.61 6.51
N HIS A 18 -11.23 -9.37 5.54
CA HIS A 18 -10.81 -9.24 4.14
C HIS A 18 -11.04 -7.82 3.60
N ASN A 19 -12.25 -7.28 3.76
CA ASN A 19 -12.60 -5.92 3.33
C ASN A 19 -11.81 -4.84 4.09
N PHE A 20 -11.52 -5.06 5.38
CA PHE A 20 -10.66 -4.20 6.17
C PHE A 20 -9.24 -4.11 5.61
N ILE A 21 -8.63 -5.26 5.28
CA ILE A 21 -7.29 -5.28 4.67
C ILE A 21 -7.32 -4.63 3.29
N LEU A 22 -8.27 -5.01 2.43
CA LEU A 22 -8.39 -4.48 1.06
C LEU A 22 -8.55 -2.95 1.04
N SER A 23 -9.36 -2.40 1.94
CA SER A 23 -9.55 -0.94 2.05
C SER A 23 -8.33 -0.20 2.56
N GLY A 24 -7.35 -0.89 3.16
CA GLY A 24 -6.04 -0.37 3.52
C GLY A 24 -4.98 -0.45 2.42
N ILE A 25 -5.19 -1.24 1.36
CA ILE A 25 -4.20 -1.41 0.28
C ILE A 25 -4.02 -0.10 -0.50
N ARG A 26 -2.75 0.28 -0.73
CA ARG A 26 -2.35 1.43 -1.56
C ARG A 26 -1.34 0.99 -2.61
N GLY A 27 -1.29 1.73 -3.71
CA GLY A 27 -0.32 1.51 -4.79
C GLY A 27 1.03 2.16 -4.51
N GLY A 28 1.90 2.14 -5.52
CA GLY A 28 3.17 2.87 -5.47
C GLY A 28 2.95 4.38 -5.36
N ILE A 29 3.74 5.03 -4.50
CA ILE A 29 3.70 6.48 -4.34
C ILE A 29 4.36 7.13 -5.56
N VAL A 30 3.62 8.00 -6.25
CA VAL A 30 4.13 8.82 -7.34
C VAL A 30 3.76 10.26 -7.05
N GLN A 31 4.76 11.08 -6.73
CA GLN A 31 4.57 12.49 -6.37
C GLN A 31 5.65 13.36 -7.04
N CYS A 32 5.26 14.56 -7.44
CA CYS A 32 6.15 15.58 -7.96
C CYS A 32 5.84 16.90 -7.25
N CYS A 33 6.70 17.27 -6.28
CA CYS A 33 6.51 18.47 -5.45
C CYS A 33 7.04 19.73 -6.14
N LYS A 34 8.14 19.59 -6.90
CA LYS A 34 8.74 20.65 -7.70
C LYS A 34 8.68 20.30 -9.18
N ARG A 35 7.89 21.04 -9.94
CA ARG A 35 7.63 20.76 -11.37
C ARG A 35 8.87 20.83 -12.25
N HIS A 36 9.82 21.70 -11.91
CA HIS A 36 11.03 21.91 -12.70
C HIS A 36 12.18 22.40 -11.81
N SER A 37 13.37 21.83 -12.01
CA SER A 37 14.59 22.27 -11.34
C SER A 37 15.76 22.09 -12.30
N ILE A 38 16.64 23.09 -12.37
CA ILE A 38 17.86 23.06 -13.18
C ILE A 38 19.06 23.04 -12.22
N ALA A 39 20.04 22.19 -12.48
CA ALA A 39 21.29 22.19 -11.74
C ALA A 39 22.13 23.44 -12.07
N ASN A 40 22.78 24.03 -11.08
CA ASN A 40 23.74 25.11 -11.26
C ASN A 40 24.95 24.83 -10.37
N ASN A 41 25.96 24.14 -10.88
CA ASN A 41 27.14 23.82 -10.08
C ASN A 41 28.40 23.84 -10.93
N LYS A 42 29.54 24.01 -10.26
CA LYS A 42 30.87 24.22 -10.86
C LYS A 42 31.36 23.14 -11.82
N TYR A 43 30.68 22.00 -11.89
CA TYR A 43 31.02 20.89 -12.79
C TYR A 43 30.27 20.96 -14.14
N LEU A 44 29.37 21.92 -14.31
CA LEU A 44 28.61 22.13 -15.55
C LEU A 44 29.27 23.19 -16.44
N SER A 45 29.21 23.00 -17.76
CA SER A 45 29.80 23.93 -18.75
C SER A 45 29.13 25.31 -18.76
N ASP A 46 27.85 25.37 -18.38
CA ASP A 46 27.03 26.58 -18.30
C ASP A 46 26.89 27.10 -16.85
N TYR A 47 27.81 26.72 -15.95
CA TYR A 47 27.80 27.16 -14.56
C TYR A 47 27.80 28.69 -14.46
N ASN A 48 26.85 29.22 -13.69
CA ASN A 48 26.76 30.64 -13.42
C ASN A 48 27.13 30.93 -11.96
N VAL A 49 28.28 31.58 -11.77
CA VAL A 49 28.81 31.96 -10.45
C VAL A 49 27.93 32.97 -9.70
N THR A 50 27.07 33.72 -10.39
CA THR A 50 26.17 34.69 -9.75
C THR A 50 24.90 34.04 -9.19
N LYS A 51 24.61 32.78 -9.57
CA LYS A 51 23.47 32.02 -9.07
C LYS A 51 23.91 31.08 -7.94
N LEU A 52 22.99 30.80 -7.01
CA LEU A 52 23.20 29.85 -5.93
C LEU A 52 23.62 28.47 -6.49
N SER A 53 24.57 27.82 -5.82
CA SER A 53 24.95 26.46 -6.20
C SER A 53 23.79 25.49 -5.94
N HIS A 54 23.40 24.75 -6.98
CA HIS A 54 22.27 23.84 -6.97
C HIS A 54 22.68 22.50 -7.61
N TYR A 55 22.52 21.42 -6.86
CA TYR A 55 22.80 20.06 -7.32
C TYR A 55 21.49 19.28 -7.46
N LEU A 56 21.47 18.35 -8.42
CA LEU A 56 20.40 17.38 -8.57
C LEU A 56 20.98 15.99 -8.30
N ILE A 57 20.27 15.21 -7.51
CA ILE A 57 20.66 13.84 -7.19
C ILE A 57 19.55 12.88 -7.61
N TYR A 58 19.93 11.78 -8.24
CA TYR A 58 19.03 10.68 -8.56
C TYR A 58 19.32 9.52 -7.60
N LEU A 59 18.33 9.20 -6.76
CA LEU A 59 18.41 8.10 -5.81
C LEU A 59 17.46 6.99 -6.25
N GLY A 60 17.99 5.75 -6.27
CA GLY A 60 17.22 4.55 -6.59
C GLY A 60 17.43 3.49 -5.52
N VAL A 61 16.34 2.99 -4.94
CA VAL A 61 16.40 1.88 -3.98
C VAL A 61 16.53 0.57 -4.74
N ASN A 62 17.58 -0.18 -4.43
CA ASN A 62 17.76 -1.52 -4.97
C ASN A 62 16.79 -2.50 -4.30
N ASN A 63 15.97 -3.18 -5.10
CA ASN A 63 15.05 -4.24 -4.65
C ASN A 63 14.09 -3.80 -3.52
N LEU A 64 13.40 -2.67 -3.70
CA LEU A 64 12.46 -2.10 -2.72
C LEU A 64 11.44 -3.12 -2.19
N TYR A 65 10.77 -3.87 -3.08
CA TYR A 65 9.78 -4.87 -2.66
C TYR A 65 10.44 -6.06 -1.95
N GLY A 66 11.62 -6.50 -2.38
CA GLY A 66 12.36 -7.53 -1.65
C GLY A 66 12.73 -7.10 -0.24
N TYR A 67 13.18 -5.85 -0.07
CA TYR A 67 13.43 -5.29 1.26
C TYR A 67 12.17 -5.31 2.13
N ALA A 68 11.03 -4.87 1.60
CA ALA A 68 9.75 -4.88 2.31
C ALA A 68 9.29 -6.31 2.66
N MET A 69 9.41 -7.27 1.75
CA MET A 69 9.12 -8.69 1.99
C MET A 69 10.10 -9.33 2.99
N SER A 70 11.27 -8.74 3.23
CA SER A 70 12.22 -9.24 4.23
C SER A 70 11.92 -8.78 5.65
N GLN A 71 10.91 -7.91 5.82
CA GLN A 71 10.43 -7.45 7.12
C GLN A 71 9.47 -8.48 7.74
N TYR A 72 9.02 -8.21 8.97
CA TYR A 72 7.98 -8.99 9.61
C TYR A 72 6.65 -8.80 8.86
N THR A 73 6.16 -9.90 8.29
CA THR A 73 4.92 -9.93 7.51
C THR A 73 3.88 -10.85 8.17
N PRO A 74 2.58 -10.52 8.11
CA PRO A 74 1.52 -11.34 8.69
C PRO A 74 1.51 -12.77 8.14
N HIS A 75 1.06 -13.75 8.93
CA HIS A 75 0.84 -15.12 8.44
C HIS A 75 -0.37 -15.86 9.02
N ASN A 76 -0.76 -15.62 10.28
CA ASN A 76 -1.94 -16.27 10.91
C ASN A 76 -2.44 -15.52 12.16
N ASN A 77 -3.43 -16.10 12.84
CA ASN A 77 -4.17 -15.64 14.00
C ASN A 77 -4.77 -14.25 13.82
N PHE A 78 -5.50 -14.06 12.72
CA PHE A 78 -6.14 -12.79 12.39
C PHE A 78 -7.39 -12.56 13.25
N GLU A 79 -7.32 -11.58 14.16
CA GLU A 79 -8.39 -11.33 15.14
C GLU A 79 -8.68 -9.84 15.30
N CYS A 80 -9.96 -9.47 15.26
CA CYS A 80 -10.41 -8.13 15.61
C CYS A 80 -10.44 -7.94 17.13
N ILE A 81 -9.75 -6.91 17.63
CA ILE A 81 -9.72 -6.60 19.08
C ILE A 81 -11.01 -5.87 19.49
N LYS A 82 -11.64 -6.33 20.57
CA LYS A 82 -12.88 -5.74 21.11
C LYS A 82 -12.66 -4.44 21.89
N ASN A 83 -11.61 -4.36 22.72
CA ASN A 83 -11.31 -3.18 23.53
C ASN A 83 -10.18 -2.34 22.90
N VAL A 84 -10.53 -1.24 22.24
CA VAL A 84 -9.58 -0.33 21.59
C VAL A 84 -9.10 0.82 22.48
N LYS A 85 -9.79 1.10 23.59
CA LYS A 85 -9.55 2.32 24.41
C LYS A 85 -8.22 2.30 25.16
N GLU A 86 -7.78 1.10 25.56
CA GLU A 86 -6.54 0.90 26.32
C GLU A 86 -5.34 0.58 25.42
N PHE A 87 -5.53 0.56 24.10
CA PHE A 87 -4.49 0.15 23.18
C PHE A 87 -3.39 1.21 23.06
N ASN A 88 -2.19 0.88 23.52
CA ASN A 88 -1.02 1.71 23.34
C ASN A 88 -0.17 1.20 22.18
N VAL A 89 -0.15 1.93 21.07
CA VAL A 89 0.66 1.54 19.91
C VAL A 89 2.18 1.60 20.19
N PHE A 90 2.63 2.43 21.14
CA PHE A 90 4.05 2.61 21.44
C PHE A 90 4.66 1.50 22.29
N SER A 91 3.85 0.69 22.97
CA SER A 91 4.35 -0.42 23.76
C SER A 91 4.76 -1.63 22.91
N ILE A 92 4.55 -1.56 21.59
CA ILE A 92 4.81 -2.67 20.66
C ILE A 92 6.22 -2.52 20.08
N PRO A 93 7.14 -3.47 20.36
CA PRO A 93 8.47 -3.49 19.76
C PRO A 93 8.42 -3.67 18.24
N GLU A 94 9.43 -3.17 17.53
CA GLU A 94 9.54 -3.33 16.08
C GLU A 94 9.71 -4.80 15.64
N ASP A 95 10.27 -5.65 16.49
CA ASP A 95 10.51 -7.07 16.26
C ASP A 95 9.43 -7.97 16.90
N SER A 96 8.33 -7.38 17.34
CA SER A 96 7.19 -8.10 17.92
C SER A 96 6.67 -9.19 16.97
N LEU A 97 6.52 -10.40 17.49
CA LEU A 97 5.88 -11.51 16.78
C LEU A 97 4.38 -11.30 16.56
N VAL A 98 3.80 -10.31 17.24
CA VAL A 98 2.41 -9.88 17.04
C VAL A 98 2.40 -8.52 16.38
N GLY A 99 1.66 -8.40 15.28
CA GLY A 99 1.46 -7.18 14.54
C GLY A 99 0.01 -6.71 14.60
N TYR A 100 -0.18 -5.44 14.21
CA TYR A 100 -1.48 -4.80 14.21
C TYR A 100 -1.67 -3.90 12.98
N ILE A 101 -2.88 -3.91 12.44
CA ILE A 101 -3.37 -2.91 11.49
C ILE A 101 -4.54 -2.20 12.16
N LEU A 102 -4.50 -0.87 12.16
CA LEU A 102 -5.47 -0.03 12.86
C LEU A 102 -6.23 0.86 11.88
N GLU A 103 -7.51 1.09 12.16
CA GLU A 103 -8.27 2.19 11.57
C GLU A 103 -8.33 3.35 12.54
N VAL A 104 -7.78 4.50 12.13
CA VAL A 104 -7.53 5.63 13.02
C VAL A 104 -7.90 6.98 12.41
N ASP A 105 -8.17 7.96 13.26
CA ASP A 105 -8.12 9.37 12.89
C ASP A 105 -6.75 9.95 13.26
N LEU A 106 -6.11 10.60 12.29
CA LEU A 106 -4.81 11.27 12.45
C LEU A 106 -4.94 12.74 12.11
N ASP A 107 -4.63 13.59 13.08
CA ASP A 107 -4.50 15.01 12.82
C ASP A 107 -3.14 15.33 12.23
N TYR A 108 -3.15 16.27 11.28
CA TYR A 108 -1.95 16.76 10.60
C TYR A 108 -1.73 18.26 10.94
N PRO A 109 -1.00 18.56 12.04
CA PRO A 109 -0.83 19.93 12.50
C PRO A 109 -0.17 20.82 11.44
N ILE A 110 -0.66 22.06 11.32
CA ILE A 110 -0.11 23.05 10.39
C ILE A 110 1.38 23.32 10.66
N ALA A 111 1.80 23.23 11.92
CA ALA A 111 3.19 23.48 12.34
C ALA A 111 4.23 22.57 11.64
N ILE A 112 3.83 21.36 11.19
CA ILE A 112 4.73 20.41 10.53
C ILE A 112 4.57 20.40 9.00
N HIS A 113 3.69 21.24 8.43
CA HIS A 113 3.40 21.24 6.99
C HIS A 113 4.63 21.57 6.14
N ASN A 114 5.40 22.59 6.52
CA ASN A 114 6.60 22.97 5.78
C ASN A 114 7.64 21.84 5.75
N THR A 115 7.84 21.15 6.87
CA THR A 115 8.80 20.04 6.98
C THR A 115 8.40 18.84 6.13
N HIS A 116 7.10 18.61 5.96
CA HIS A 116 6.58 17.45 5.24
C HIS A 116 6.11 17.76 3.81
N ASN A 117 6.30 18.98 3.34
CA ASN A 117 5.79 19.43 2.05
C ASN A 117 6.33 18.59 0.87
N ASP A 118 7.57 18.11 0.98
CA ASP A 118 8.20 17.29 -0.05
C ASP A 118 7.74 15.83 -0.02
N PHE A 119 7.37 15.30 1.15
CA PHE A 119 6.95 13.91 1.30
C PHE A 119 5.94 13.73 2.45
N PRO A 120 4.65 13.99 2.20
CA PRO A 120 3.60 13.85 3.21
C PRO A 120 3.42 12.40 3.69
N PHE A 121 2.97 12.21 4.93
CA PHE A 121 2.56 10.90 5.43
C PHE A 121 1.12 10.53 5.00
N CYS A 122 0.81 9.24 5.08
CA CYS A 122 -0.56 8.70 4.95
C CYS A 122 -1.26 9.04 3.63
N PHE A 123 -0.72 8.56 2.50
CA PHE A 123 -1.35 8.76 1.19
C PHE A 123 -2.74 8.10 1.10
N GLU A 124 -3.66 8.79 0.44
CA GLU A 124 -5.06 8.38 0.31
C GLU A 124 -5.50 8.32 -1.15
N ASN A 125 -6.37 7.37 -1.46
CA ASN A 125 -7.03 7.27 -2.75
C ASN A 125 -8.18 8.28 -2.78
N LYS A 126 -8.00 9.42 -3.45
CA LYS A 126 -8.98 10.51 -3.53
C LYS A 126 -9.25 10.95 -4.97
N LYS A 127 -10.43 11.49 -5.22
CA LYS A 127 -10.78 12.21 -6.44
C LYS A 127 -10.48 13.69 -6.22
N VAL A 128 -9.70 14.31 -7.09
CA VAL A 128 -9.34 15.73 -6.97
C VAL A 128 -10.04 16.54 -8.05
N GLY A 129 -10.83 17.52 -7.63
CA GLY A 129 -11.60 18.39 -8.52
C GLY A 129 -12.45 17.59 -9.51
N SER A 130 -12.31 17.89 -10.79
CA SER A 130 -13.06 17.27 -11.90
C SER A 130 -12.43 15.98 -12.46
N MET A 131 -11.35 15.45 -11.87
CA MET A 131 -10.70 14.24 -12.37
C MET A 131 -11.65 13.04 -12.38
N LYS A 132 -11.73 12.31 -13.49
CA LYS A 132 -12.59 11.11 -13.61
C LYS A 132 -12.11 9.93 -12.78
N HIS A 133 -10.81 9.82 -12.55
CA HIS A 133 -10.17 8.68 -11.88
C HIS A 133 -9.66 9.05 -10.49
N ILE A 134 -9.75 8.09 -9.58
CA ILE A 134 -9.16 8.16 -8.24
C ILE A 134 -7.64 8.08 -8.37
N LYS A 135 -6.92 8.93 -7.63
CA LYS A 135 -5.46 8.92 -7.56
C LYS A 135 -5.01 8.76 -6.12
N LEU A 136 -3.84 8.14 -5.94
CA LEU A 136 -3.16 8.10 -4.65
C LEU A 136 -2.46 9.44 -4.42
N ILE A 137 -2.83 10.15 -3.36
CA ILE A 137 -2.40 11.53 -3.11
C ILE A 137 -1.87 11.64 -1.69
N GLY A 138 -0.69 12.26 -1.56
CA GLY A 138 -0.12 12.68 -0.30
C GLY A 138 -0.43 14.17 -0.12
N ASP A 139 -1.38 14.47 0.74
CA ASP A 139 -1.74 15.83 1.13
C ASP A 139 -1.53 16.02 2.64
N LEU A 140 -1.43 17.27 3.06
CA LEU A 140 -1.17 17.65 4.45
C LEU A 140 -2.47 17.79 5.28
N THR A 141 -3.56 17.17 4.82
CA THR A 141 -4.85 17.16 5.50
C THR A 141 -4.91 16.10 6.60
N SER A 142 -5.73 16.30 7.64
CA SER A 142 -6.02 15.25 8.61
C SER A 142 -6.63 14.02 7.91
N LYS A 143 -6.32 12.83 8.43
CA LYS A 143 -6.78 11.54 7.91
C LYS A 143 -7.90 11.02 8.79
N ILE A 144 -9.00 10.60 8.17
CA ILE A 144 -10.18 10.10 8.87
C ILE A 144 -10.38 8.64 8.52
N LYS A 145 -10.56 7.78 9.53
CA LYS A 145 -10.70 6.32 9.38
C LYS A 145 -9.61 5.72 8.47
N TYR A 146 -8.38 6.18 8.65
CA TYR A 146 -7.24 5.73 7.87
C TYR A 146 -6.75 4.38 8.37
N ILE A 147 -6.59 3.42 7.45
CA ILE A 147 -6.10 2.08 7.77
C ILE A 147 -4.59 2.05 7.63
N ILE A 148 -3.90 1.72 8.71
CA ILE A 148 -2.44 1.82 8.81
C ILE A 148 -1.84 0.69 9.63
N HIS A 149 -0.67 0.20 9.20
CA HIS A 149 0.13 -0.74 9.97
C HIS A 149 0.75 -0.05 11.19
N TYR A 150 0.85 -0.75 12.33
CA TYR A 150 1.31 -0.15 13.60
C TYR A 150 2.68 0.55 13.49
N LYS A 151 3.66 -0.03 12.77
CA LYS A 151 4.98 0.60 12.54
C LYS A 151 4.88 1.94 11.82
N ASN A 152 4.02 2.01 10.80
CA ASN A 152 3.82 3.25 10.06
C ASN A 152 3.11 4.29 10.93
N LEU A 153 2.18 3.86 11.80
CA LEU A 153 1.52 4.73 12.76
C LEU A 153 2.51 5.30 13.79
N GLN A 154 3.37 4.45 14.37
CA GLN A 154 4.46 4.88 15.27
C GLN A 154 5.36 5.92 14.58
N GLN A 155 5.74 5.66 13.32
CA GLN A 155 6.53 6.61 12.52
C GLN A 155 5.78 7.94 12.33
N CYS A 156 4.50 7.91 11.93
CA CYS A 156 3.70 9.12 11.74
C CYS A 156 3.67 9.98 13.02
N ILE A 157 3.43 9.36 14.18
CA ILE A 157 3.35 10.10 15.44
C ILE A 157 4.72 10.62 15.88
N LYS A 158 5.78 9.83 15.68
CA LYS A 158 7.16 10.28 15.90
C LYS A 158 7.52 11.53 15.08
N HIS A 159 6.93 11.66 13.88
CA HIS A 159 7.09 12.82 13.01
C HIS A 159 6.01 13.92 13.23
N GLY A 160 5.22 13.84 14.29
CA GLY A 160 4.35 14.94 14.74
C GLY A 160 2.89 14.85 14.28
N LEU A 161 2.47 13.78 13.61
CA LEU A 161 1.04 13.53 13.42
C LEU A 161 0.42 13.15 14.77
N ILE A 162 -0.84 13.53 14.99
CA ILE A 162 -1.50 13.32 16.29
C ILE A 162 -2.58 12.26 16.13
N LEU A 163 -2.43 11.14 16.85
CA LEU A 163 -3.47 10.12 16.93
C LEU A 163 -4.66 10.65 17.74
N ARG A 164 -5.83 10.72 17.11
CA ARG A 164 -7.07 11.23 17.74
C ARG A 164 -7.97 10.13 18.24
N LYS A 165 -8.15 9.08 17.42
CA LYS A 165 -9.10 8.01 17.71
C LYS A 165 -8.68 6.73 17.03
N ILE A 166 -8.90 5.61 17.71
CA ILE A 166 -8.80 4.26 17.14
C ILE A 166 -10.23 3.70 17.05
N TYR A 167 -10.61 3.19 15.89
CA TYR A 167 -11.93 2.59 15.64
C TYR A 167 -11.88 1.06 15.69
N ARG A 168 -10.93 0.48 14.96
CA ARG A 168 -10.78 -0.96 14.79
C ARG A 168 -9.32 -1.33 14.82
N ILE A 169 -9.02 -2.50 15.35
CA ILE A 169 -7.68 -3.07 15.39
C ILE A 169 -7.76 -4.52 14.94
N LEU A 170 -7.01 -4.85 13.90
CA LEU A 170 -6.76 -6.22 13.47
C LEU A 170 -5.40 -6.65 14.03
N LYS A 171 -5.40 -7.66 14.89
CA LYS A 171 -4.21 -8.34 15.44
C LYS A 171 -3.88 -9.55 14.58
N PHE A 172 -2.59 -9.87 14.45
CA PHE A 172 -2.11 -11.07 13.76
C PHE A 172 -0.72 -11.45 14.24
N ASN A 173 -0.31 -12.70 14.01
CA ASN A 173 1.08 -13.12 14.12
C ASN A 173 1.85 -12.74 12.85
N GLN A 174 3.10 -12.34 13.03
CA GLN A 174 4.00 -11.92 11.97
C GLN A 174 5.43 -12.43 12.23
N SER A 175 6.18 -12.64 11.15
CA SER A 175 7.59 -13.04 11.20
C SER A 175 8.28 -12.69 9.89
N TYR A 176 9.61 -12.78 9.84
CA TYR A 176 10.43 -12.56 8.64
C TYR A 176 10.38 -13.76 7.66
N TRP A 177 9.24 -14.44 7.55
CA TRP A 177 9.14 -15.71 6.85
C TRP A 177 9.45 -15.62 5.34
N LEU A 178 9.21 -14.46 4.71
CA LEU A 178 9.57 -14.18 3.31
C LEU A 178 11.06 -13.84 3.10
N LYS A 179 11.80 -13.52 4.16
CA LYS A 179 13.22 -13.12 4.08
C LYS A 179 14.07 -14.22 3.47
N LYS A 180 13.89 -15.47 3.89
CA LYS A 180 14.63 -16.63 3.36
C LYS A 180 14.47 -16.79 1.84
N TYR A 181 13.25 -16.60 1.34
CA TYR A 181 12.98 -16.66 -0.10
C TYR A 181 13.63 -15.50 -0.85
N THR A 182 13.54 -14.29 -0.29
CA THR A 182 14.11 -13.08 -0.87
C THR A 182 15.63 -13.14 -0.92
N ASP A 183 16.28 -13.58 0.17
CA ASP A 183 17.72 -13.74 0.28
C ASP A 183 18.24 -14.77 -0.72
N LEU A 184 17.55 -15.90 -0.88
CA LEU A 184 17.91 -16.91 -1.88
C LEU A 184 17.89 -16.34 -3.31
N ASN A 185 16.83 -15.61 -3.67
CA ASN A 185 16.75 -14.97 -4.98
C ASN A 185 17.80 -13.88 -5.16
N ASN A 186 18.11 -13.11 -4.10
CA ASN A 186 19.16 -12.10 -4.15
C ASN A 186 20.54 -12.75 -4.33
N TYR A 187 20.83 -13.83 -3.61
CA TYR A 187 22.07 -14.59 -3.77
C TYR A 187 22.25 -15.07 -5.21
N HIS A 188 21.25 -15.74 -5.77
CA HIS A 188 21.31 -16.21 -7.15
C HIS A 188 21.39 -15.07 -8.16
N ARG A 189 20.75 -13.93 -7.88
CA ARG A 189 20.87 -12.73 -8.71
C ARG A 189 22.29 -12.16 -8.70
N THR A 190 22.99 -12.19 -7.56
CA THR A 190 24.36 -11.69 -7.43
C THR A 190 25.37 -12.57 -8.17
N ILE A 191 25.17 -13.89 -8.19
CA ILE A 191 26.07 -14.84 -8.88
C ILE A 191 25.66 -15.13 -10.33
N ALA A 192 24.60 -14.48 -10.83
CA ALA A 192 24.08 -14.70 -12.17
C ALA A 192 25.16 -14.39 -13.23
N ALA A 193 25.31 -15.27 -14.22
CA ALA A 193 26.32 -15.14 -15.25
C ALA A 193 25.90 -14.20 -16.40
N ASN A 194 24.59 -13.99 -16.54
CA ASN A 194 24.02 -13.24 -17.65
C ASN A 194 22.79 -12.42 -17.23
N LYS A 195 22.41 -11.48 -18.12
CA LYS A 195 21.30 -10.56 -17.84
C LYS A 195 19.95 -11.26 -17.75
N PHE A 196 19.78 -12.40 -18.42
CA PHE A 196 18.57 -13.19 -18.35
C PHE A 196 18.35 -13.77 -16.95
N GLU A 197 19.35 -14.42 -16.38
CA GLU A 197 19.32 -14.95 -15.01
C GLU A 197 19.10 -13.85 -13.97
N GLU A 198 19.80 -12.72 -14.10
CA GLU A 198 19.62 -11.59 -13.19
C GLU A 198 18.14 -11.10 -13.20
N ASN A 199 17.57 -10.96 -14.40
CA ASN A 199 16.18 -10.55 -14.56
C ASN A 199 15.19 -11.62 -14.07
N PHE A 200 15.52 -12.90 -14.22
CA PHE A 200 14.70 -14.01 -13.75
C PHE A 200 14.54 -13.99 -12.23
N PHE A 201 15.63 -13.92 -11.47
CA PHE A 201 15.55 -13.87 -10.00
C PHE A 201 14.92 -12.56 -9.49
N LYS A 202 15.14 -11.45 -10.20
CA LYS A 202 14.41 -10.19 -9.93
C LYS A 202 12.91 -10.36 -10.12
N LEU A 203 12.49 -11.01 -11.21
CA LEU A 203 11.08 -11.28 -11.49
C LEU A 203 10.44 -12.16 -10.42
N LEU A 204 11.15 -13.20 -9.95
CA LEU A 204 10.64 -14.10 -8.90
C LEU A 204 10.28 -13.38 -7.58
N ASN A 205 11.04 -12.36 -7.20
CA ASN A 205 10.70 -11.53 -6.04
C ASN A 205 9.47 -10.64 -6.32
N ASN A 206 9.46 -9.93 -7.44
CA ASN A 206 8.37 -9.02 -7.80
C ASN A 206 7.04 -9.75 -8.04
N ALA A 207 7.08 -10.94 -8.64
CA ALA A 207 5.91 -11.76 -8.91
C ALA A 207 5.25 -12.25 -7.61
N VAL A 208 6.04 -12.63 -6.61
CA VAL A 208 5.50 -13.02 -5.30
C VAL A 208 4.79 -11.85 -4.64
N TYR A 209 5.41 -10.67 -4.60
CA TYR A 209 4.76 -9.46 -4.09
C TYR A 209 3.44 -9.17 -4.81
N GLY A 210 3.46 -9.18 -6.15
CA GLY A 210 2.27 -8.94 -6.96
C GLY A 210 1.16 -9.95 -6.69
N LYS A 211 1.52 -11.24 -6.52
CA LYS A 211 0.56 -12.30 -6.25
C LYS A 211 -0.05 -12.22 -4.86
N THR A 212 0.73 -11.83 -3.84
CA THR A 212 0.23 -11.68 -2.46
C THR A 212 -0.65 -10.44 -2.29
N MET A 213 -0.50 -9.43 -3.14
CA MET A 213 -1.30 -8.20 -3.12
C MET A 213 -2.42 -8.18 -4.17
N GLU A 214 -2.66 -9.32 -4.82
CA GLU A 214 -3.67 -9.44 -5.86
C GLU A 214 -5.09 -9.37 -5.28
N ASN A 215 -5.91 -8.47 -5.82
CA ASN A 215 -7.34 -8.44 -5.54
C ASN A 215 -8.09 -9.25 -6.62
N VAL A 216 -8.61 -10.41 -6.23
CA VAL A 216 -9.30 -11.35 -7.12
C VAL A 216 -10.70 -10.89 -7.52
N ASP A 217 -11.36 -10.06 -6.73
CA ASP A 217 -12.71 -9.55 -7.01
C ASP A 217 -12.75 -8.75 -8.30
N LYS A 218 -11.63 -8.09 -8.64
CA LYS A 218 -11.48 -7.35 -9.91
C LYS A 218 -11.52 -8.23 -11.16
N ARG A 219 -11.42 -9.55 -11.02
CA ARG A 219 -11.50 -10.52 -12.13
C ARG A 219 -12.92 -11.06 -12.33
N ILE A 220 -13.82 -10.81 -11.37
CA ILE A 220 -15.18 -11.32 -11.40
C ILE A 220 -16.10 -10.20 -11.90
N ASN A 221 -16.84 -10.46 -12.97
CA ASN A 221 -17.87 -9.55 -13.44
C ASN A 221 -19.24 -10.03 -12.91
N VAL A 222 -19.68 -9.46 -11.79
CA VAL A 222 -21.00 -9.74 -11.23
C VAL A 222 -22.01 -8.82 -11.91
N LYS A 223 -22.93 -9.41 -12.68
CA LYS A 223 -24.08 -8.71 -13.24
C LYS A 223 -25.31 -9.04 -12.39
N LEU A 224 -25.93 -8.01 -11.84
CA LEU A 224 -27.26 -8.14 -11.24
C LEU A 224 -28.26 -7.99 -12.37
N GLU A 225 -28.89 -9.10 -12.77
CA GLU A 225 -30.01 -9.09 -13.71
C GLU A 225 -31.32 -9.11 -12.91
N GLN A 226 -32.21 -8.17 -13.22
CA GLN A 226 -33.61 -8.26 -12.82
C GLN A 226 -34.38 -8.87 -13.98
N ASP A 227 -34.63 -10.17 -13.93
CA ASP A 227 -35.65 -10.77 -14.79
C ASP A 227 -37.02 -10.42 -14.20
N TRP A 228 -37.77 -9.60 -14.93
CA TRP A 228 -39.20 -9.42 -14.65
C TRP A 228 -39.92 -10.67 -15.19
N GLU A 229 -40.21 -11.64 -14.31
CA GLU A 229 -41.14 -12.72 -14.64
C GLU A 229 -42.50 -12.11 -14.96
N ASN A 230 -42.79 -11.98 -16.24
CA ASN A 230 -44.08 -11.55 -16.73
C ASN A 230 -45.04 -12.75 -16.61
N THR A 231 -45.52 -13.05 -15.39
CA THR A 231 -46.65 -13.97 -15.18
C THR A 231 -47.94 -13.29 -15.65
N ASN A 232 -48.05 -13.05 -16.96
CA ASN A 232 -49.32 -12.76 -17.62
C ASN A 232 -49.99 -14.09 -17.96
N ILE A 233 -50.82 -14.53 -17.02
CA ILE A 233 -51.92 -15.44 -17.28
C ILE A 233 -52.79 -14.80 -18.38
N GLY A 234 -52.75 -15.37 -19.59
CA GLY A 234 -53.80 -15.28 -20.61
C GLY A 234 -53.94 -13.94 -21.36
N GLY A 235 -53.59 -13.93 -22.65
CA GLY A 235 -54.15 -12.94 -23.58
C GLY A 235 -53.31 -12.62 -24.81
N ARG A 236 -53.68 -13.19 -25.96
CA ARG A 236 -53.17 -12.86 -27.31
C ARG A 236 -53.13 -11.34 -27.58
N ARG A 237 -52.06 -10.85 -28.21
CA ARG A 237 -52.10 -10.32 -29.60
C ARG A 237 -50.74 -9.80 -30.12
N ARG A 238 -50.42 -10.22 -31.34
CA ARG A 238 -49.42 -9.67 -32.27
C ARG A 238 -49.59 -8.16 -32.50
N ARG A 239 -48.47 -7.45 -32.63
CA ARG A 239 -48.12 -6.35 -33.58
C ARG A 239 -46.63 -6.03 -33.29
N GLY A 240 -45.66 -5.97 -34.21
CA GLY A 240 -45.69 -5.66 -35.63
C GLY A 240 -45.04 -4.29 -35.90
N ARG A 241 -43.74 -4.32 -36.27
CA ARG A 241 -42.94 -3.35 -37.07
C ARG A 241 -42.52 -1.96 -36.55
N LYS A 242 -41.21 -1.71 -36.76
CA LYS A 242 -40.49 -0.50 -37.27
C LYS A 242 -40.55 0.77 -36.38
N LYS A 243 -39.49 1.56 -36.20
CA LYS A 243 -38.27 1.85 -36.97
C LYS A 243 -37.01 1.70 -36.12
#